data_AF-A0A5N8YED9-F1
#
_entry.id   AF-A0A5N8YED9-F1
#
_cell.length_a   1.000
_cell.length_b   1.000
_cell.length_c   1.000
_cell.angle_alpha   90.00
_cell.angle_beta   90.00
_cell.angle_gamma   90.00
#
_symmetry.space_group_name_H-M   'P 1'
#
loop_
_entity.id
_entity.type
_entity.pdbx_description
1 polymer ?
#
loop_
_entity_poly.entity_id
_entity_poly.type
_entity_poly.pdbx_seq_one_letter_code
_entity_poly.pdbx_strand_id
1 'polypeptide(L)'
;MSLRKSTRIMPLILQFQTKSKERYVLQWILTLMQVHAYCMNVYSKVILWIIHIPIIKSAQLLPMNNNVKVRSNFFDPIPWTVLIFTVLTDQATKWLIIDNLAVGESLPATGFFRFTHAWNTGTAFSLFQGYGDILTWVSLAAVAVLTWIYSSIKNPPRVLRVAFGLQFGGAIGNITDRLRLGHVTDFIDVGPWPIFNIADSSIVIGIGMLIFYFWFLNDDSRKDPQDLDSDNSQAPENSSITQKPRNSVE
;
A
#
# COMPACT_ATOMS: atom_id res chain seq x y z
N MET A 1 61.85 -25.10 24.56
CA MET A 1 60.78 -25.86 25.24
C MET A 1 59.56 -24.96 25.38
N SER A 2 58.52 -25.29 24.60
CA SER A 2 57.14 -24.76 24.50
C SER A 2 56.64 -23.68 25.48
N LEU A 3 56.30 -22.49 24.95
CA LEU A 3 55.36 -21.54 25.55
C LEU A 3 53.92 -21.94 25.17
N ARG A 4 53.25 -22.68 26.06
CA ARG A 4 51.80 -22.95 25.97
C ARG A 4 51.12 -22.28 27.16
N LYS A 5 50.44 -21.15 26.94
CA LYS A 5 49.34 -20.63 27.79
C LYS A 5 48.71 -19.37 27.17
N SER A 6 47.89 -19.54 26.14
CA SER A 6 46.81 -18.59 25.82
C SER A 6 45.86 -19.21 24.81
N THR A 7 44.83 -19.93 25.29
CA THR A 7 43.81 -20.48 24.38
C THR A 7 42.43 -20.68 25.01
N ARG A 8 42.20 -20.24 26.25
CA ARG A 8 40.89 -20.40 26.92
C ARG A 8 40.06 -19.13 27.06
N ILE A 9 40.63 -17.95 26.82
CA ILE A 9 39.92 -16.67 27.05
C ILE A 9 39.13 -16.23 25.80
N MET A 10 39.68 -16.47 24.61
CA MET A 10 39.04 -16.11 23.33
C MET A 10 37.63 -16.71 23.11
N PRO A 11 37.37 -18.02 23.35
CA PRO A 11 36.04 -18.58 23.12
C PRO A 11 34.98 -18.08 24.12
N LEU A 12 35.38 -17.67 25.32
CA LEU A 12 34.46 -17.14 26.34
C LEU A 12 34.00 -15.71 26.01
N ILE A 13 34.91 -14.87 25.51
CA ILE A 13 34.61 -13.50 25.06
C ILE A 13 33.67 -13.53 23.86
N LEU A 14 33.91 -14.43 22.91
CA LEU A 14 33.03 -14.62 21.74
C LEU A 14 31.63 -15.09 22.16
N GLN A 15 31.53 -16.07 23.08
CA GLN A 15 30.23 -16.50 23.62
C GLN A 15 29.51 -15.41 24.42
N PHE A 16 30.24 -14.54 25.11
CA PHE A 16 29.65 -13.42 25.86
C PHE A 16 29.16 -12.32 24.91
N GLN A 17 29.91 -12.03 23.84
CA GLN A 17 29.50 -11.11 22.78
C GLN A 17 28.25 -11.61 22.06
N THR A 18 28.18 -12.88 21.68
CA THR A 18 27.00 -13.45 21.01
C THR A 18 25.77 -13.44 21.91
N LYS A 19 25.89 -13.87 23.17
CA LYS A 19 24.79 -13.76 24.16
C LYS A 19 24.39 -12.32 24.50
N SER A 20 25.28 -11.34 24.33
CA SER A 20 24.93 -9.92 24.48
C SER A 20 24.17 -9.42 23.25
N LYS A 21 24.67 -9.71 22.03
CA LYS A 21 24.00 -9.39 20.76
C LYS A 21 22.59 -9.98 20.73
N GLU A 22 22.39 -11.23 21.12
CA GLU A 22 21.06 -11.86 21.18
C GLU A 22 20.10 -11.17 22.16
N ARG A 23 20.60 -10.71 23.32
CA ARG A 23 19.78 -9.95 24.28
C ARG A 23 19.44 -8.54 23.76
N TYR A 24 20.37 -7.89 23.08
CA TYR A 24 20.07 -6.64 22.38
C TYR A 24 19.05 -6.88 21.27
N VAL A 25 19.21 -7.92 20.46
CA VAL A 25 18.26 -8.28 19.38
C VAL A 25 16.86 -8.56 19.93
N LEU A 26 16.72 -9.24 21.08
CA LEU A 26 15.42 -9.40 21.74
C LEU A 26 14.85 -8.08 22.26
N GLN A 27 15.68 -7.21 22.84
CA GLN A 27 15.29 -5.85 23.23
C GLN A 27 14.86 -5.02 22.00
N TRP A 28 15.50 -5.22 20.85
CA TRP A 28 15.18 -4.59 19.57
C TRP A 28 13.88 -5.11 18.98
N ILE A 29 13.66 -6.42 18.99
CA ILE A 29 12.38 -7.02 18.60
C ILE A 29 11.25 -6.46 19.47
N LEU A 30 11.47 -6.34 20.79
CA LEU A 30 10.50 -5.73 21.70
C LEU A 30 10.27 -4.24 21.40
N THR A 31 11.32 -3.49 21.04
CA THR A 31 11.21 -2.07 20.67
C THR A 31 10.49 -1.90 19.34
N LEU A 32 10.78 -2.75 18.35
CA LEU A 32 10.06 -2.82 17.07
C LEU A 32 8.60 -3.22 17.27
N MET A 33 8.32 -4.17 18.17
CA MET A 33 6.95 -4.54 18.53
C MET A 33 6.24 -3.41 19.27
N GLN A 34 6.92 -2.61 20.09
CA GLN A 34 6.38 -1.42 20.75
C GLN A 34 6.11 -0.27 19.77
N VAL A 35 7.03 -0.02 18.84
CA VAL A 35 6.84 0.95 17.76
C VAL A 35 5.71 0.49 16.85
N HIS A 36 5.69 -0.80 16.47
CA HIS A 36 4.60 -1.38 15.70
C HIS A 36 3.27 -1.28 16.46
N ALA A 37 3.21 -1.61 17.76
CA ALA A 37 2.00 -1.48 18.58
C ALA A 37 1.55 -0.02 18.73
N TYR A 38 2.49 0.92 18.89
CA TYR A 38 2.21 2.35 18.95
C TYR A 38 1.69 2.86 17.61
N CYS A 39 2.34 2.50 16.51
CA CYS A 39 1.87 2.74 15.16
C CYS A 39 0.47 2.14 15.00
N MET A 40 0.23 0.87 15.38
CA MET A 40 -1.08 0.20 15.31
C MET A 40 -2.15 0.89 16.18
N ASN A 41 -1.76 1.52 17.28
CA ASN A 41 -2.65 2.35 18.11
C ASN A 41 -2.96 3.70 17.42
N VAL A 42 -1.97 4.31 16.79
CA VAL A 42 -2.18 5.48 15.92
C VAL A 42 -3.04 5.08 14.71
N TYR A 43 -2.84 3.90 14.11
CA TYR A 43 -3.68 3.32 13.05
C TYR A 43 -5.10 3.17 13.51
N SER A 44 -5.33 2.49 14.64
CA SER A 44 -6.67 2.27 15.13
C SER A 44 -7.37 3.59 15.43
N LYS A 45 -6.65 4.60 15.95
CA LYS A 45 -7.19 5.95 16.16
C LYS A 45 -7.48 6.71 14.87
N VAL A 46 -6.60 6.62 13.87
CA VAL A 46 -6.82 7.25 12.55
C VAL A 46 -7.94 6.55 11.79
N ILE A 47 -8.02 5.22 11.86
CA ILE A 47 -9.11 4.42 11.27
C ILE A 47 -10.42 4.72 11.99
N LEU A 48 -10.44 4.74 13.33
CA LEU A 48 -11.61 5.13 14.11
C LEU A 48 -12.02 6.57 13.80
N TRP A 49 -11.06 7.49 13.62
CA TRP A 49 -11.30 8.85 13.18
C TRP A 49 -11.89 8.89 11.77
N ILE A 50 -11.35 8.16 10.79
CA ILE A 50 -11.89 8.04 9.42
C ILE A 50 -13.31 7.44 9.43
N ILE A 51 -13.57 6.46 10.30
CA ILE A 51 -14.90 5.84 10.47
C ILE A 51 -15.87 6.83 11.14
N HIS A 52 -15.40 7.66 12.07
CA HIS A 52 -16.23 8.58 12.87
C HIS A 52 -16.28 10.02 12.34
N ILE A 53 -15.68 10.36 11.20
CA ILE A 53 -15.92 11.66 10.56
C ILE A 53 -17.42 11.76 10.25
N PRO A 54 -18.18 12.66 10.91
CA PRO A 54 -19.58 12.84 10.58
C PRO A 54 -19.66 13.34 9.14
N ILE A 55 -20.39 12.57 8.33
CA ILE A 55 -20.71 12.87 6.94
C ILE A 55 -21.31 14.28 6.91
N ILE A 56 -20.59 15.26 6.37
CA ILE A 56 -21.26 16.46 5.88
C ILE A 56 -22.17 15.95 4.76
N LYS A 57 -23.46 15.83 5.08
CA LYS A 57 -24.56 15.59 4.15
C LYS A 57 -24.51 16.68 3.08
N SER A 58 -23.81 16.43 1.99
CA SER A 58 -23.89 17.27 0.80
C SER A 58 -23.66 16.42 -0.43
N ALA A 59 -24.64 15.58 -0.73
CA ALA A 59 -24.93 15.12 -2.08
C ALA A 59 -26.44 14.91 -2.20
N GLN A 60 -27.20 16.00 -1.99
CA GLN A 60 -28.49 16.11 -2.65
C GLN A 60 -28.23 16.04 -4.16
N LEU A 61 -28.90 15.08 -4.79
CA LEU A 61 -29.05 14.91 -6.22
C LEU A 61 -29.33 16.27 -6.88
N LEU A 62 -28.48 16.68 -7.81
CA LEU A 62 -28.82 17.73 -8.77
C LEU A 62 -28.49 17.27 -10.20
N PRO A 63 -29.33 17.65 -11.17
CA PRO A 63 -29.33 17.12 -12.53
C PRO A 63 -28.08 17.55 -13.30
N MET A 64 -27.73 16.72 -14.28
CA MET A 64 -26.58 16.87 -15.18
C MET A 64 -26.55 18.26 -15.83
N ASN A 65 -25.47 19.01 -15.57
CA ASN A 65 -25.08 20.21 -16.28
C ASN A 65 -23.65 20.00 -16.78
N ASN A 66 -23.42 20.18 -18.09
CA ASN A 66 -22.15 19.91 -18.77
C ASN A 66 -21.01 20.90 -18.43
N ASN A 67 -21.23 21.81 -17.48
CA ASN A 67 -20.19 22.64 -16.87
C ASN A 67 -19.61 21.95 -15.62
N VAL A 68 -19.18 20.70 -15.74
CA VAL A 68 -18.58 19.96 -14.62
C VAL A 68 -17.20 20.57 -14.35
N LYS A 69 -17.14 21.53 -13.41
CA LYS A 69 -15.90 21.82 -12.70
C LYS A 69 -15.46 20.52 -12.05
N VAL A 70 -14.48 19.85 -12.65
CA VAL A 70 -13.80 18.69 -12.05
C VAL A 70 -13.26 19.18 -10.71
N ARG A 71 -13.94 18.86 -9.62
CA ARG A 71 -13.42 19.14 -8.29
C ARG A 71 -12.23 18.21 -8.15
N SER A 72 -11.02 18.76 -8.24
CA SER A 72 -9.78 17.97 -8.22
C SER A 72 -9.79 17.05 -7.00
N ASN A 73 -9.66 15.74 -7.20
CA ASN A 73 -9.48 14.78 -6.09
C ASN A 73 -8.17 15.02 -5.32
N PHE A 74 -7.40 16.04 -5.69
CA PHE A 74 -6.18 16.47 -5.03
C PHE A 74 -6.37 16.75 -3.53
N PHE A 75 -7.56 17.17 -3.09
CA PHE A 75 -7.83 17.40 -1.65
C PHE A 75 -8.41 16.17 -0.93
N ASP A 76 -8.40 14.98 -1.54
CA ASP A 76 -8.84 13.75 -0.88
C ASP A 76 -7.82 13.31 0.18
N PRO A 77 -8.16 13.32 1.49
CA PRO A 77 -7.17 13.07 2.54
C PRO A 77 -6.68 11.62 2.60
N ILE A 78 -7.44 10.66 2.07
CA ILE A 78 -7.15 9.23 2.20
C ILE A 78 -5.83 8.84 1.49
N PRO A 79 -5.65 9.07 0.17
CA PRO A 79 -4.41 8.69 -0.52
C PRO A 79 -3.18 9.37 0.08
N TRP A 80 -3.28 10.65 0.47
CA TRP A 80 -2.16 11.38 1.07
C TRP A 80 -1.78 10.85 2.46
N THR A 81 -2.76 10.50 3.29
CA THR A 81 -2.50 9.90 4.60
C THR A 81 -1.79 8.56 4.46
N VAL A 82 -2.27 7.72 3.53
CA VAL A 82 -1.64 6.42 3.24
C VAL A 82 -0.23 6.61 2.68
N LEU A 83 -0.04 7.53 1.73
CA LEU A 83 1.25 7.87 1.16
C LEU A 83 2.26 8.28 2.23
N ILE A 84 1.91 9.29 3.04
CA ILE A 84 2.80 9.80 4.10
C ILE A 84 3.17 8.67 5.05
N PHE A 85 2.20 7.86 5.44
CA PHE A 85 2.48 6.74 6.32
C PHE A 85 3.44 5.71 5.71
N THR A 86 3.19 5.30 4.46
CA THR A 86 4.05 4.34 3.76
C THR A 86 5.48 4.86 3.68
N VAL A 87 5.68 6.14 3.32
CA VAL A 87 7.02 6.74 3.25
C VAL A 87 7.69 6.77 4.63
N LEU A 88 6.98 7.18 5.68
CA LEU A 88 7.55 7.23 7.03
C LEU A 88 7.97 5.83 7.51
N THR A 89 7.16 4.81 7.25
CA THR A 89 7.45 3.43 7.65
C THR A 89 8.65 2.88 6.86
N ASP A 90 8.66 3.09 5.55
CA ASP A 90 9.75 2.64 4.68
C ASP A 90 11.08 3.29 5.09
N GLN A 91 11.11 4.62 5.22
CA GLN A 91 12.36 5.30 5.59
C GLN A 91 12.82 4.97 7.02
N ALA A 92 11.90 4.81 7.97
CA ALA A 92 12.26 4.43 9.34
C ALA A 92 12.87 3.03 9.39
N THR A 93 12.27 2.07 8.68
CA THR A 93 12.78 0.69 8.64
C THR A 93 14.12 0.59 7.91
N LYS A 94 14.29 1.31 6.80
CA LYS A 94 15.59 1.40 6.10
C LYS A 94 16.68 2.03 6.97
N TRP A 95 16.35 3.13 7.66
CA TRP A 95 17.28 3.78 8.58
C TRP A 95 17.75 2.82 9.67
N LEU A 96 16.83 2.04 10.26
CA LEU A 96 17.18 1.02 11.27
C LEU A 96 18.17 -0.01 10.72
N ILE A 97 17.99 -0.46 9.47
CA ILE A 97 18.88 -1.44 8.84
C ILE A 97 20.26 -0.84 8.58
N ILE A 98 20.32 0.36 8.02
CA ILE A 98 21.58 1.06 7.70
C ILE A 98 22.43 1.28 8.96
N ASP A 99 21.79 1.64 10.07
CA ASP A 99 22.49 1.96 11.33
C ASP A 99 22.98 0.70 12.08
N ASN A 100 22.36 -0.46 11.84
CA ASN A 100 22.57 -1.67 12.66
C ASN A 100 23.24 -2.85 11.94
N LEU A 101 23.23 -2.88 10.61
CA LEU A 101 23.81 -3.98 9.84
C LEU A 101 24.83 -3.44 8.84
N ALA A 102 26.00 -4.08 8.77
CA ALA A 102 26.91 -3.83 7.66
C ALA A 102 26.29 -4.31 6.35
N VAL A 103 26.65 -3.70 5.22
CA VAL A 103 26.19 -4.18 3.90
C VAL A 103 26.61 -5.63 3.71
N GLY A 104 25.64 -6.49 3.36
CA GLY A 104 25.81 -7.94 3.24
C GLY A 104 25.64 -8.72 4.55
N GLU A 105 25.49 -8.05 5.70
CA GLU A 105 25.18 -8.71 6.98
C GLU A 105 23.70 -9.09 7.05
N SER A 106 23.43 -10.29 7.59
CA SER A 106 22.09 -10.82 7.80
C SER A 106 21.81 -11.07 9.29
N LEU A 107 20.58 -10.77 9.72
CA LEU A 107 20.07 -11.05 11.05
C LEU A 107 18.69 -11.75 10.99
N PRO A 108 18.55 -12.98 11.48
CA PRO A 108 19.62 -13.90 11.88
C PRO A 108 20.56 -14.23 10.70
N ALA A 109 21.77 -14.68 11.01
CA ALA A 109 22.78 -15.00 9.98
C ALA A 109 22.33 -16.14 9.04
N THR A 110 21.44 -17.01 9.50
CA THR A 110 20.87 -18.12 8.72
C THR A 110 19.38 -18.26 9.02
N GLY A 111 18.65 -18.94 8.13
CA GLY A 111 17.21 -19.16 8.26
C GLY A 111 16.43 -18.78 7.01
N PHE A 112 15.14 -19.11 6.98
CA PHE A 112 14.25 -18.81 5.85
C PHE A 112 13.88 -17.33 5.78
N PHE A 113 13.69 -16.67 6.92
CA PHE A 113 13.39 -15.24 7.00
C PHE A 113 14.53 -14.52 7.71
N ARG A 114 15.06 -13.48 7.09
CA ARG A 114 16.20 -12.70 7.58
C ARG A 114 15.98 -11.21 7.30
N PHE A 115 16.68 -10.38 8.07
CA PHE A 115 16.94 -9.00 7.73
C PHE A 115 18.36 -8.89 7.17
N THR A 116 18.50 -8.61 5.88
CA THR A 116 19.80 -8.60 5.20
C THR A 116 20.05 -7.23 4.57
N HIS A 117 21.04 -6.47 5.02
CA HIS A 117 21.29 -5.14 4.44
C HIS A 117 21.87 -5.26 3.02
N ALA A 118 21.04 -4.99 2.01
CA ALA A 118 21.43 -5.08 0.60
C ALA A 118 21.29 -3.72 -0.11
N TRP A 119 22.25 -3.43 -0.99
CA TRP A 119 22.17 -2.30 -1.90
C TRP A 119 21.57 -2.74 -3.22
N ASN A 120 20.53 -2.04 -3.66
CA ASN A 120 19.92 -2.25 -4.95
C ASN A 120 20.17 -1.05 -5.86
N THR A 121 21.12 -1.22 -6.77
CA THR A 121 21.48 -0.23 -7.82
C THR A 121 20.67 -0.41 -9.11
N GLY A 122 19.74 -1.37 -9.14
CA GLY A 122 18.91 -1.72 -10.28
C GLY A 122 17.41 -1.75 -9.92
N THR A 123 16.68 -2.65 -10.58
CA THR A 123 15.28 -2.99 -10.25
C THR A 123 15.21 -4.33 -9.52
N ALA A 124 13.99 -4.82 -9.28
CA ALA A 124 13.76 -6.22 -8.91
C ALA A 124 14.63 -7.17 -9.76
N PHE A 125 15.12 -8.25 -9.13
CA PHE A 125 16.03 -9.25 -9.72
C PHE A 125 17.39 -8.72 -10.19
N SER A 126 17.85 -7.56 -9.69
CA SER A 126 19.14 -6.98 -10.12
C SER A 126 19.21 -6.71 -11.64
N LEU A 127 18.06 -6.52 -12.30
CA LEU A 127 18.04 -6.06 -13.69
C LEU A 127 18.43 -4.57 -13.72
N PHE A 128 19.09 -4.14 -14.79
CA PHE A 128 19.53 -2.75 -14.99
C PHE A 128 20.44 -2.19 -13.87
N GLN A 129 21.31 -3.02 -13.29
CA GLN A 129 22.34 -2.54 -12.36
C GLN A 129 23.16 -1.40 -12.99
N GLY A 130 23.35 -0.33 -12.23
CA GLY A 130 24.10 0.86 -12.67
C GLY A 130 23.27 1.90 -13.42
N TYR A 131 21.98 1.64 -13.68
CA TYR A 131 21.06 2.59 -14.30
C TYR A 131 20.09 3.22 -13.29
N GLY A 132 20.51 3.37 -12.03
CA GLY A 132 19.68 3.91 -10.94
C GLY A 132 19.01 5.25 -11.27
N ASP A 133 19.70 6.12 -12.02
CA ASP A 133 19.15 7.40 -12.49
C ASP A 133 17.97 7.21 -13.45
N ILE A 134 18.10 6.32 -14.44
CA ILE A 134 17.02 5.99 -15.39
C ILE A 134 15.81 5.43 -14.63
N LEU A 135 16.05 4.55 -13.66
CA LEU A 135 14.99 3.96 -12.85
C LEU A 135 14.26 4.99 -11.98
N THR A 136 14.98 6.01 -11.51
CA THR A 136 14.38 7.14 -10.81
C THR A 136 13.43 7.90 -11.74
N TRP A 137 13.86 8.19 -12.97
CA TRP A 137 13.01 8.86 -13.97
C TRP A 137 11.79 8.02 -14.38
N VAL A 138 11.95 6.71 -14.56
CA VAL A 138 10.84 5.78 -14.82
C VAL A 138 9.85 5.79 -13.66
N SER A 139 10.33 5.75 -12.42
CA SER A 139 9.48 5.79 -11.22
C SER A 139 8.72 7.12 -11.11
N LEU A 140 9.38 8.24 -11.40
CA LEU A 140 8.75 9.57 -11.44
C LEU A 140 7.67 9.65 -12.53
N ALA A 141 7.95 9.12 -13.73
CA ALA A 141 6.97 9.05 -14.81
C ALA A 141 5.76 8.19 -14.42
N ALA A 142 5.98 7.05 -13.76
CA ALA A 142 4.91 6.20 -13.25
C ALA A 142 4.04 6.93 -12.21
N VAL A 143 4.64 7.66 -11.26
CA VAL A 143 3.92 8.48 -10.28
C VAL A 143 3.10 9.57 -10.98
N ALA A 144 3.65 10.24 -12.00
CA ALA A 144 2.93 11.24 -12.78
C ALA A 144 1.70 10.65 -13.49
N VAL A 145 1.87 9.49 -14.15
CA VAL A 145 0.78 8.77 -14.81
C VAL A 145 -0.28 8.34 -13.80
N LEU A 146 0.11 7.74 -12.67
CA LEU A 146 -0.83 7.33 -11.62
C LEU A 146 -1.57 8.54 -11.02
N THR A 147 -0.90 9.67 -10.85
CA THR A 147 -1.51 10.92 -10.38
C THR A 147 -2.54 11.42 -11.39
N TRP A 148 -2.22 11.40 -12.68
CA TRP A 148 -3.14 11.76 -13.75
C TRP A 148 -4.37 10.85 -13.78
N ILE A 149 -4.17 9.52 -13.71
CA ILE A 149 -5.27 8.54 -13.65
C ILE A 149 -6.16 8.83 -12.43
N TYR A 150 -5.57 8.94 -11.24
CA TYR A 150 -6.32 9.20 -10.01
C TYR A 150 -7.11 10.51 -10.05
N SER A 151 -6.51 11.57 -10.61
CA SER A 151 -7.17 12.87 -10.77
C SER A 151 -8.38 12.82 -11.71
N SER A 152 -8.42 11.83 -12.61
CA SER A 152 -9.48 11.64 -13.61
C SER A 152 -10.66 10.82 -13.07
N ILE A 153 -10.50 10.10 -11.96
CA ILE A 153 -11.55 9.22 -11.41
C ILE A 153 -12.51 10.02 -10.53
N LYS A 154 -13.75 10.22 -10.95
CA LYS A 154 -14.74 10.95 -10.13
C LYS A 154 -15.15 10.11 -8.91
N ASN A 155 -15.02 10.68 -7.70
CA ASN A 155 -15.43 10.05 -6.43
C ASN A 155 -14.89 8.61 -6.27
N PRO A 156 -13.56 8.40 -6.27
CA PRO A 156 -12.99 7.05 -6.22
C PRO A 156 -13.47 6.30 -4.98
N PRO A 157 -13.77 4.99 -5.05
CA PRO A 157 -14.08 4.19 -3.88
C PRO A 157 -12.87 4.09 -2.96
N ARG A 158 -13.11 3.83 -1.67
CA ARG A 158 -12.05 3.80 -0.65
C ARG A 158 -10.89 2.85 -1.00
N VAL A 159 -11.20 1.70 -1.59
CA VAL A 159 -10.20 0.70 -2.03
C VAL A 159 -9.21 1.31 -3.03
N LEU A 160 -9.70 2.06 -4.02
CA LEU A 160 -8.84 2.76 -4.98
C LEU A 160 -7.99 3.83 -4.30
N ARG A 161 -8.56 4.64 -3.42
CA ARG A 161 -7.83 5.68 -2.68
C ARG A 161 -6.65 5.11 -1.90
N VAL A 162 -6.87 4.00 -1.20
CA VAL A 162 -5.82 3.29 -0.45
C VAL A 162 -4.79 2.70 -1.42
N ALA A 163 -5.23 2.05 -2.49
CA ALA A 163 -4.34 1.45 -3.49
C ALA A 163 -3.40 2.48 -4.15
N PHE A 164 -3.92 3.66 -4.50
CA PHE A 164 -3.12 4.77 -5.03
C PHE A 164 -2.17 5.34 -3.97
N GLY A 165 -2.65 5.56 -2.74
CA GLY A 165 -1.80 6.02 -1.64
C GLY A 165 -0.60 5.09 -1.38
N LEU A 166 -0.81 3.77 -1.39
CA LEU A 166 0.25 2.76 -1.23
C LEU A 166 1.28 2.83 -2.36
N GLN A 167 0.83 2.92 -3.61
CA GLN A 167 1.71 3.01 -4.78
C GLN A 167 2.51 4.31 -4.80
N PHE A 168 1.88 5.45 -4.49
CA PHE A 168 2.58 6.73 -4.39
C PHE A 168 3.61 6.70 -3.26
N GLY A 169 3.22 6.20 -2.09
CA GLY A 169 4.11 6.12 -0.93
C GLY A 169 5.32 5.22 -1.20
N GLY A 170 5.11 4.03 -1.77
CA GLY A 170 6.19 3.12 -2.11
C GLY A 170 7.13 3.69 -3.19
N ALA A 171 6.58 4.32 -4.23
CA ALA A 171 7.40 4.95 -5.26
C ALA A 171 8.26 6.09 -4.67
N ILE A 172 7.67 6.95 -3.85
CA ILE A 172 8.40 8.06 -3.20
C ILE A 172 9.47 7.55 -2.24
N GLY A 173 9.22 6.49 -1.47
CA GLY A 173 10.23 5.89 -0.58
C GLY A 173 11.46 5.41 -1.35
N ASN A 174 11.25 4.66 -2.44
CA ASN A 174 12.37 4.19 -3.26
C ASN A 174 13.08 5.31 -4.06
N ILE A 175 12.35 6.34 -4.51
CA ILE A 175 12.97 7.53 -5.13
C ILE A 175 13.83 8.28 -4.12
N THR A 176 13.37 8.40 -2.87
CA THR A 176 14.09 9.12 -1.81
C THR A 176 15.45 8.51 -1.53
N ASP A 177 15.55 7.18 -1.45
CA ASP A 177 16.84 6.51 -1.31
C ASP A 177 17.74 6.74 -2.53
N ARG A 178 17.22 6.59 -3.75
CA ARG A 178 18.02 6.78 -4.98
C ARG A 178 18.62 8.18 -5.05
N LEU A 179 17.83 9.21 -4.73
CA LEU A 179 18.30 10.60 -4.75
C LEU A 179 19.32 10.90 -3.63
N ARG A 180 19.23 10.24 -2.48
CA ARG A 180 20.09 10.50 -1.32
C ARG A 180 21.34 9.63 -1.24
N LEU A 181 21.21 8.37 -1.66
CA LEU A 181 22.19 7.30 -1.46
C LEU A 181 22.74 6.74 -2.79
N GLY A 182 22.09 7.01 -3.92
CA GLY A 182 22.43 6.45 -5.24
C GLY A 182 21.98 5.00 -5.44
N HIS A 183 21.31 4.40 -4.46
CA HIS A 183 20.77 3.03 -4.49
C HIS A 183 19.54 2.96 -3.59
N VAL A 184 18.78 1.87 -3.67
CA VAL A 184 17.69 1.54 -2.73
C VAL A 184 18.21 0.60 -1.66
N THR A 185 17.83 0.83 -0.40
CA THR A 185 18.14 -0.08 0.71
C THR A 185 17.08 -1.17 0.81
N ASP A 186 17.47 -2.41 0.47
CA ASP A 186 16.64 -3.60 0.60
C ASP A 186 17.03 -4.40 1.84
N PHE A 187 16.05 -5.02 2.50
CA PHE A 187 16.31 -5.68 3.77
C PHE A 187 15.44 -6.89 4.14
N ILE A 188 14.28 -7.06 3.54
CA ILE A 188 13.41 -8.21 3.80
C ILE A 188 13.86 -9.37 2.92
N ASP A 189 14.44 -10.39 3.53
CA ASP A 189 15.07 -11.52 2.85
C ASP A 189 14.33 -12.82 3.18
N VAL A 190 13.72 -13.45 2.17
CA VAL A 190 12.83 -14.60 2.32
C VAL A 190 13.24 -15.72 1.37
N GLY A 191 13.98 -16.70 1.89
CA GLY A 191 14.38 -17.89 1.14
C GLY A 191 15.10 -17.55 -0.17
N PRO A 192 14.63 -18.03 -1.33
CA PRO A 192 15.21 -17.72 -2.64
C PRO A 192 14.62 -16.44 -3.29
N TRP A 193 13.68 -15.76 -2.64
CA TRP A 193 13.03 -14.57 -3.20
C TRP A 193 14.00 -13.38 -3.17
N PRO A 194 13.99 -12.48 -4.18
CA PRO A 194 14.80 -11.27 -4.15
C PRO A 194 14.54 -10.45 -2.88
N ILE A 195 15.58 -9.91 -2.27
CA ILE A 195 15.46 -9.05 -1.09
C ILE A 195 14.68 -7.80 -1.49
N PHE A 196 13.73 -7.38 -0.65
CA PHE A 196 12.85 -6.24 -0.93
C PHE A 196 12.66 -5.37 0.32
N ASN A 197 11.85 -4.32 0.20
CA ASN A 197 11.56 -3.41 1.32
C ASN A 197 10.05 -3.12 1.47
N ILE A 198 9.71 -2.19 2.37
CA ILE A 198 8.32 -1.81 2.66
C ILE A 198 7.71 -1.03 1.49
N ALA A 199 8.48 -0.19 0.81
CA ALA A 199 8.06 0.48 -0.41
C ALA A 199 7.65 -0.52 -1.52
N ASP A 200 8.45 -1.55 -1.77
CA ASP A 200 8.13 -2.59 -2.76
C ASP A 200 6.86 -3.35 -2.40
N SER A 201 6.75 -3.74 -1.12
CA SER A 201 5.56 -4.42 -0.59
C SER A 201 4.31 -3.57 -0.80
N SER A 202 4.41 -2.26 -0.53
CA SER A 202 3.29 -1.31 -0.68
C SER A 202 2.85 -1.19 -2.13
N ILE A 203 3.80 -1.14 -3.08
CA ILE A 203 3.49 -1.12 -4.52
C ILE A 203 2.76 -2.41 -4.92
N VAL A 204 3.28 -3.58 -4.55
CA VAL A 204 2.68 -4.88 -4.89
C VAL A 204 1.27 -5.02 -4.33
N ILE A 205 1.06 -4.65 -3.06
CA ILE A 205 -0.27 -4.67 -2.42
C ILE A 205 -1.21 -3.69 -3.14
N GLY A 206 -0.75 -2.47 -3.44
CA GLY A 206 -1.54 -1.47 -4.16
C GLY A 206 -1.99 -1.96 -5.55
N ILE A 207 -1.08 -2.58 -6.31
CA ILE A 207 -1.41 -3.21 -7.60
C ILE A 207 -2.44 -4.33 -7.40
N GLY A 208 -2.25 -5.20 -6.41
CA GLY A 208 -3.19 -6.27 -6.09
C GLY A 208 -4.59 -5.74 -5.75
N MET A 209 -4.68 -4.64 -5.01
CA MET A 209 -5.95 -3.96 -4.70
C MET A 209 -6.62 -3.36 -5.94
N LEU A 210 -5.85 -2.77 -6.87
CA LEU A 210 -6.39 -2.27 -8.13
C LEU A 210 -6.95 -3.43 -8.97
N ILE A 211 -6.19 -4.51 -9.15
CA ILE A 211 -6.62 -5.70 -9.90
C ILE A 211 -7.88 -6.28 -9.26
N PHE A 212 -7.89 -6.45 -7.94
CA PHE A 212 -9.03 -6.98 -7.21
C PHE A 212 -10.27 -6.11 -7.42
N TYR A 213 -10.13 -4.78 -7.34
CA TYR A 213 -11.24 -3.87 -7.56
C TYR A 213 -11.82 -3.99 -8.97
N PHE A 214 -10.96 -3.92 -10.00
CA PHE A 214 -11.43 -3.95 -11.40
C PHE A 214 -12.00 -5.30 -11.82
N TRP A 215 -11.49 -6.40 -11.27
CA TRP A 215 -11.98 -7.74 -11.61
C TRP A 215 -13.25 -8.12 -10.86
N PHE A 216 -13.33 -7.82 -9.56
CA PHE A 216 -14.38 -8.37 -8.69
C PHE A 216 -15.38 -7.35 -8.18
N LEU A 217 -15.00 -6.07 -8.03
CA LEU A 217 -15.86 -5.06 -7.40
C LEU A 217 -16.47 -4.07 -8.41
N ASN A 218 -16.00 -4.06 -9.65
CA ASN A 218 -16.50 -3.18 -10.70
C ASN A 218 -17.59 -3.83 -11.57
N ASP A 219 -18.41 -4.69 -10.99
CA ASP A 219 -19.44 -5.47 -11.70
C ASP A 219 -20.69 -4.62 -12.05
N ASP A 220 -20.90 -3.51 -11.35
CA ASP A 220 -22.02 -2.57 -11.62
C ASP A 220 -21.91 -1.86 -12.98
N SER A 221 -20.75 -1.94 -13.65
CA SER A 221 -20.55 -1.38 -14.99
C SER A 221 -21.03 -2.30 -16.13
N ARG A 222 -21.43 -3.54 -15.82
CA ARG A 222 -21.83 -4.55 -16.82
C ARG A 222 -23.34 -4.68 -17.02
N LYS A 223 -24.17 -3.96 -16.25
CA LYS A 223 -25.61 -3.92 -16.50
C LYS A 223 -25.88 -2.95 -17.66
N ASP A 224 -25.92 -3.49 -18.87
CA ASP A 224 -26.43 -2.80 -20.04
C ASP A 224 -27.88 -2.37 -19.76
N PRO A 225 -28.28 -1.10 -20.02
CA PRO A 225 -29.68 -0.67 -19.91
C PRO A 225 -30.68 -1.56 -20.65
N GLN A 226 -30.23 -2.37 -21.63
CA GLN A 226 -31.09 -3.28 -22.38
C GLN A 226 -31.70 -4.42 -21.54
N ASP A 227 -31.12 -4.79 -20.39
CA ASP A 227 -31.67 -5.85 -19.51
C ASP A 227 -32.83 -5.38 -18.61
N LEU A 228 -33.11 -4.07 -18.55
CA LEU A 228 -34.17 -3.52 -17.70
C LEU A 228 -35.52 -3.34 -18.44
N ASP A 229 -35.51 -3.35 -19.78
CA ASP A 229 -36.71 -3.20 -20.60
C ASP A 229 -37.39 -4.54 -20.95
N SER A 230 -36.64 -5.66 -20.88
CA SER A 230 -37.17 -7.00 -21.16
C SER A 230 -38.09 -7.54 -20.08
N ASP A 231 -37.95 -7.09 -18.83
CA ASP A 231 -38.73 -7.60 -17.69
C ASP A 231 -40.11 -6.91 -17.56
N ASN A 232 -40.27 -5.72 -18.16
CA ASN A 232 -41.52 -4.95 -18.08
C ASN A 232 -42.47 -5.18 -19.28
N SER A 233 -42.08 -6.01 -20.25
CA SER A 233 -42.85 -6.28 -21.47
C SER A 233 -43.79 -7.49 -21.35
N GLN A 234 -43.90 -8.13 -20.19
CA GLN A 234 -44.77 -9.30 -19.95
C GLN A 234 -45.93 -9.04 -18.97
N ALA A 235 -46.47 -7.82 -18.92
CA ALA A 235 -47.76 -7.59 -18.27
C ALA A 235 -48.90 -7.95 -19.26
N PRO A 236 -49.77 -8.94 -18.96
CA PRO A 236 -50.85 -9.29 -19.87
C PRO A 236 -51.92 -8.19 -19.87
N GLU A 237 -52.02 -7.51 -21.00
CA GLU A 237 -53.12 -6.67 -21.41
C GLU A 237 -54.38 -7.54 -21.55
N ASN A 238 -55.35 -7.38 -20.65
CA ASN A 238 -56.71 -7.83 -20.92
C ASN A 238 -57.73 -6.78 -20.46
N SER A 239 -57.95 -5.82 -21.35
CA SER A 239 -59.13 -4.98 -21.37
C SER A 239 -60.32 -5.75 -21.94
N SER A 240 -61.37 -5.93 -21.16
CA SER A 240 -62.73 -6.08 -21.71
C SER A 240 -63.70 -5.15 -21.00
N ILE A 241 -64.31 -4.35 -21.85
CA ILE A 241 -65.21 -3.24 -21.61
C ILE A 241 -66.58 -3.77 -21.19
N THR A 242 -67.19 -3.20 -20.15
CA THR A 242 -68.66 -3.04 -20.11
C THR A 242 -69.03 -1.81 -19.28
N GLN A 243 -69.60 -0.80 -19.93
CA GLN A 243 -70.14 0.41 -19.29
C GLN A 243 -71.66 0.33 -19.08
N LYS A 244 -72.10 0.90 -17.94
CA LYS A 244 -73.38 1.61 -17.63
C LYS A 244 -74.66 0.77 -17.33
N PRO A 245 -75.68 1.31 -16.61
CA PRO A 245 -75.82 2.69 -16.13
C PRO A 245 -76.27 2.95 -14.67
N ARG A 246 -76.14 4.24 -14.35
CA ARG A 246 -76.46 5.04 -13.16
C ARG A 246 -77.97 5.08 -12.86
N ASN A 247 -78.31 4.89 -11.58
CA ASN A 247 -79.65 5.02 -11.01
C ASN A 247 -80.20 6.46 -11.07
N SER A 248 -81.51 6.56 -11.31
CA SER A 248 -82.34 7.71 -10.92
C SER A 248 -83.79 7.25 -10.70
N VAL A 249 -84.38 7.74 -9.60
CA VAL A 249 -85.82 7.78 -9.22
C VAL A 249 -86.39 6.53 -8.53
N GLU A 250 -86.51 6.58 -7.21
CA GLU A 250 -87.76 6.90 -6.49
C GLU A 250 -87.45 7.77 -5.26
#